data_AF-A0A348B2P6-F1
#
_entry.id   AF-A0A348B2P6-F1
#
_cell.length_a   1.000
_cell.length_b   1.000
_cell.length_c   1.000
_cell.angle_alpha   90.00
_cell.angle_beta   90.00
_cell.angle_gamma   90.00
#
_symmetry.space_group_name_H-M   'P 1'
#
loop_
_entity.id
_entity.type
_entity.pdbx_description
1 polymer ?
#
loop_
_entity_poly.entity_id
_entity_poly.type
_entity_poly.pdbx_seq_one_letter_code
_entity_poly.pdbx_strand_id
1 'polypeptide(L)'
;MTARWTPKWEIKRVEINGRKYDICYDLQTGLYSCPICRPCDSRFDERTKGTYFFTQDDTIYHLANHDRTQIREIERTDEEEEEESQDVEEEEED
;
A
#
# COMPACT_ATOMS: atom_id res chain seq x y z
N MET A 1 -23.06 19.59 8.87
CA MET A 1 -22.44 18.27 9.07
C MET A 1 -21.07 18.31 8.44
N THR A 2 -20.01 17.98 9.18
CA THR A 2 -18.65 17.94 8.64
C THR A 2 -18.42 16.53 8.12
N ALA A 3 -18.26 16.37 6.81
CA ALA A 3 -17.89 15.07 6.24
C ALA A 3 -16.46 14.74 6.71
N ARG A 4 -16.32 13.71 7.54
CA ARG A 4 -15.00 13.13 7.85
C ARG A 4 -14.71 12.08 6.79
N TRP A 5 -13.58 12.24 6.09
CA TRP A 5 -13.11 11.23 5.16
C TRP A 5 -12.71 9.97 5.92
N THR A 6 -13.24 8.83 5.51
CA THR A 6 -13.01 7.52 6.13
C THR A 6 -12.46 6.58 5.07
N PRO A 7 -11.15 6.67 4.75
CA PRO A 7 -10.57 5.98 3.61
C PRO A 7 -10.74 4.46 3.70
N LYS A 8 -10.88 3.81 2.54
CA LYS A 8 -10.85 2.35 2.42
C LYS A 8 -9.64 1.97 1.58
N TRP A 9 -8.56 1.59 2.25
CA TRP A 9 -7.28 1.28 1.61
C TRP A 9 -7.27 -0.12 0.98
N GLU A 10 -6.69 -0.21 -0.21
CA GLU A 10 -6.30 -1.41 -0.93
C GLU A 10 -4.80 -1.32 -1.23
N ILE A 11 -4.08 -2.42 -1.07
CA ILE A 11 -2.65 -2.49 -1.40
C ILE A 11 -2.52 -2.84 -2.89
N LYS A 12 -1.76 -2.03 -3.63
CA LYS A 12 -1.43 -2.30 -5.03
C LYS A 12 0.07 -2.50 -5.16
N ARG A 13 0.47 -3.61 -5.77
CA ARG A 13 1.87 -3.91 -6.05
C ARG A 13 2.30 -3.25 -7.36
N VAL A 14 3.40 -2.50 -7.33
CA VAL A 14 4.00 -1.82 -8.47
C VAL A 14 5.47 -2.19 -8.60
N GLU A 15 5.96 -2.27 -9.83
CA GLU A 15 7.36 -2.57 -10.11
C GLU A 15 8.13 -1.29 -10.47
N ILE A 16 9.21 -1.01 -9.73
CA ILE A 16 10.09 0.14 -9.98
C ILE A 16 11.54 -0.36 -10.03
N ASN A 17 12.20 -0.21 -11.17
CA ASN A 17 13.60 -0.64 -11.37
C ASN A 17 13.85 -2.12 -11.02
N GLY A 18 12.92 -3.02 -11.37
CA GLY A 18 13.05 -4.46 -11.10
C GLY A 18 12.75 -4.88 -9.66
N ARG A 19 12.14 -3.99 -8.86
CA ARG A 19 11.74 -4.25 -7.47
C ARG A 19 10.25 -4.00 -7.31
N LYS A 20 9.59 -4.88 -6.57
CA LYS A 20 8.17 -4.76 -6.21
C LYS A 20 8.02 -3.86 -4.99
N TYR A 21 7.03 -2.99 -5.03
CA TYR A 21 6.65 -2.10 -3.94
C TYR A 21 5.14 -2.09 -3.77
N ASP A 22 4.71 -1.98 -2.53
CA ASP A 22 3.30 -1.92 -2.19
C ASP A 22 2.88 -0.46 -1.98
N ILE A 23 1.90 0.03 -2.74
CA ILE A 23 1.34 1.37 -2.59
C ILE A 23 -0.11 1.31 -2.11
N CYS A 24 -0.55 2.33 -1.36
CA CYS A 24 -1.91 2.38 -0.84
C CYS A 24 -2.85 3.06 -1.85
N TYR A 25 -4.02 2.48 -2.10
CA TYR A 25 -5.07 3.04 -2.94
C TYR A 25 -6.36 3.19 -2.14
N ASP A 26 -6.94 4.39 -2.07
CA ASP A 26 -8.23 4.61 -1.42
C ASP A 26 -9.37 4.34 -2.40
N LEU A 27 -10.15 3.30 -2.14
CA LEU A 27 -11.32 2.93 -2.93
C LEU A 27 -12.44 3.96 -2.90
N GLN A 28 -12.47 4.86 -1.91
CA GLN A 28 -13.51 5.89 -1.85
C GLN A 28 -13.20 7.11 -2.72
N THR A 29 -11.96 7.58 -2.68
CA THR A 29 -11.55 8.80 -3.39
C THR A 29 -10.80 8.52 -4.70
N GLY A 30 -10.34 7.30 -4.90
CA GLY A 30 -9.47 6.93 -6.02
C GLY A 30 -8.05 7.50 -5.90
N LEU A 31 -7.66 7.96 -4.71
CA LEU A 31 -6.34 8.53 -4.45
C LEU A 31 -5.33 7.45 -4.07
N TYR A 32 -4.10 7.65 -4.51
CA TYR A 32 -2.95 6.85 -4.09
C TYR A 32 -2.22 7.53 -2.94
N SER A 33 -1.56 6.75 -2.10
CA SER A 33 -0.69 7.26 -1.04
C SER A 33 0.64 6.52 -1.03
N CYS A 34 1.70 7.26 -0.70
CA CYS A 34 3.03 6.69 -0.54
C CYS A 34 3.09 5.88 0.76
N PRO A 35 3.43 4.58 0.71
CA PRO A 35 3.51 3.70 1.88
C PRO A 35 4.54 4.18 2.92
N ILE A 36 5.60 4.88 2.49
CA ILE A 36 6.65 5.44 3.36
C ILE A 36 6.11 6.64 4.15
N CYS A 37 5.42 7.56 3.46
CA CYS A 37 4.86 8.75 4.10
C CYS A 37 3.69 8.41 5.00
N ARG A 38 2.90 7.41 4.60
CA ARG A 38 1.70 6.99 5.30
C ARG A 38 1.50 5.49 5.07
N PRO A 39 1.63 4.64 6.12
CA PRO A 39 1.35 3.22 5.98
C PRO A 39 -0.13 3.00 5.62
N CYS A 40 -0.42 1.92 4.90
CA CYS A 40 -1.77 1.55 4.46
C CYS A 40 -2.65 1.01 5.61
N ASP A 41 -2.14 0.98 6.84
CA ASP A 41 -2.80 0.34 7.96
C ASP A 41 -3.95 1.19 8.54
N SER A 42 -4.79 0.50 9.31
CA SER A 42 -5.93 1.10 10.01
C SER A 42 -5.53 1.97 11.20
N ARG A 43 -4.23 2.13 11.50
CA ARG A 43 -3.73 3.06 12.54
C ARG A 43 -3.66 4.48 11.99
N PHE A 44 -4.74 4.87 11.32
CA PHE A 44 -5.05 6.22 10.93
C PHE A 44 -5.10 7.10 12.18
N ASP A 45 -3.96 7.70 12.54
CA ASP A 45 -3.98 8.92 13.33
C ASP A 45 -4.35 10.06 12.37
N GLU A 46 -5.46 10.74 12.65
CA GLU A 46 -5.91 11.96 11.95
C GLU A 46 -4.80 13.03 11.89
N ARG A 47 -3.78 12.93 12.76
CA ARG A 47 -2.63 13.83 12.81
C ARG A 47 -1.53 13.48 11.81
N THR A 48 -1.52 12.26 11.26
CA THR A 48 -0.52 11.83 10.28
C THR A 48 -0.82 12.48 8.94
N LYS A 49 -0.03 13.50 8.58
CA LYS A 49 -0.09 14.15 7.28
C LYS A 49 0.46 13.19 6.23
N GLY A 50 -0.42 12.63 5.41
CA GLY A 50 -0.04 11.83 4.25
C GLY A 50 -0.01 12.69 2.98
N THR A 51 0.87 12.33 2.06
CA THR A 51 0.83 12.83 0.68
C THR A 51 -0.07 11.92 -0.14
N TYR A 52 -0.95 12.51 -0.94
CA TYR A 52 -1.87 11.80 -1.83
C TYR A 52 -1.66 12.20 -3.28
N PHE A 53 -1.92 11.26 -4.17
CA PHE A 53 -1.68 11.40 -5.61
C PHE A 53 -2.92 10.95 -6.38
N PHE A 54 -3.18 11.60 -7.52
CA PHE A 54 -4.30 11.23 -8.40
C PHE A 54 -3.97 10.06 -9.32
N THR A 55 -2.69 9.81 -9.56
CA THR A 55 -2.23 8.75 -10.45
C THR A 55 -1.21 7.85 -9.76
N GLN A 56 -1.14 6.61 -10.24
CA GLN A 56 -0.12 5.66 -9.84
C GLN A 56 1.29 6.17 -10.22
N ASP A 57 1.44 6.78 -11.40
CA ASP A 57 2.73 7.29 -11.89
C ASP A 57 3.30 8.40 -11.00
N ASP A 58 2.45 9.32 -10.54
CA ASP A 58 2.86 10.37 -9.59
C ASP A 58 3.35 9.77 -8.26
N THR A 59 2.69 8.69 -7.82
CA THR A 59 3.07 7.96 -6.60
C THR A 59 4.40 7.24 -6.78
N ILE A 60 4.62 6.63 -7.95
CA ILE A 60 5.89 5.96 -8.31
C ILE A 60 7.03 6.97 -8.37
N TYR A 61 6.83 8.11 -9.04
CA TYR A 61 7.84 9.17 -9.14
C TYR A 61 8.20 9.72 -7.75
N HIS A 62 7.20 9.91 -6.90
CA HIS A 62 7.42 10.31 -5.51
C HIS A 62 8.16 9.24 -4.71
N LEU A 63 7.75 7.97 -4.82
CA LEU A 63 8.36 6.84 -4.13
C LEU A 63 9.84 6.67 -4.53
N ALA A 64 10.17 6.85 -5.80
CA ALA A 64 11.54 6.79 -6.31
C ALA A 64 12.46 7.90 -5.76
N ASN A 65 11.88 9.02 -5.30
CA ASN A 65 12.61 10.15 -4.73
C ASN A 65 12.84 10.04 -3.21
N HIS A 66 12.29 9.03 -2.54
CA HIS A 66 12.65 8.76 -1.15
C HIS A 66 14.11 8.32 -1.04
N ASP A 67 14.75 8.62 0.10
CA ASP A 67 16.09 8.11 0.38
C ASP A 67 16.04 6.57 0.39
N ARG A 68 17.04 5.93 -0.22
CA ARG A 68 17.11 4.46 -0.39
C ARG A 68 17.10 3.71 0.93
N THR A 69 17.40 4.39 2.04
CA THR A 69 17.32 3.89 3.41
C THR A 69 15.87 3.68 3.88
N GLN A 70 14.93 4.50 3.42
CA GLN A 70 13.50 4.45 3.80
C GLN A 70 12.70 3.43 2.98
N ILE A 71 13.25 3.05 1.82
CA ILE A 71 12.62 2.12 0.88
C ILE A 71 12.77 0.65 1.34
N ARG A 72 13.78 0.34 2.17
CA ARG A 72 14.12 -1.01 2.62
C ARG A 72 13.07 -1.68 3.52
N GLU A 73 12.20 -0.91 4.18
CA GLU A 73 11.17 -1.46 5.07
C GLU A 73 9.92 -1.96 4.32
N ILE A 74 9.78 -1.65 3.02
CA ILE A 74 8.65 -2.04 2.17
C ILE A 74 8.99 -3.25 1.29
N GLU A 75 10.25 -3.71 1.27
CA GLU A 75 10.68 -4.91 0.53
C GLU A 75 10.23 -6.24 1.20
N ARG A 76 9.10 -6.23 1.94
CA ARG A 76 8.41 -7.35 2.60
C ARG A 76 7.06 -7.53 1.88
N THR A 77 6.57 -8.67 1.42
CA THR A 77 6.96 -10.07 1.56
C THR A 77 6.27 -10.82 0.40
N ASP A 78 6.99 -11.29 -0.64
CA ASP A 78 6.40 -12.30 -1.56
C ASP A 78 6.27 -13.66 -0.84
N GLU A 79 6.91 -13.86 0.32
CA GLU A 79 6.88 -15.11 1.09
C GLU A 79 5.66 -15.27 2.03
N GLU A 80 4.87 -14.23 2.32
CA GLU A 80 3.71 -14.32 3.23
C GLU A 80 2.35 -14.48 2.49
N GLU A 81 2.27 -14.14 1.20
CA GLU A 81 1.04 -14.34 0.39
C GLU A 81 0.90 -15.76 -0.18
N GLU A 82 1.99 -16.55 -0.26
CA GLU A 82 1.91 -17.95 -0.69
C GLU A 82 1.28 -18.86 0.39
N GLU A 83 1.45 -18.56 1.68
CA GLU A 83 0.90 -19.39 2.77
C GLU A 83 -0.63 -19.25 2.95
N GLU A 84 -1.25 -18.10 2.66
CA GLU A 84 -2.72 -17.96 2.72
C GLU A 84 -3.45 -18.61 1.54
N SER A 85 -2.77 -18.82 0.41
CA SER A 85 -3.36 -19.49 -0.76
C SER A 85 -3.32 -21.01 -0.70
N GLN A 86 -2.53 -21.58 0.21
CA GLN A 86 -2.36 -23.03 0.35
C GLN A 86 -3.31 -23.66 1.39
N ASP A 87 -3.84 -22.88 2.33
CA ASP A 87 -4.76 -23.37 3.38
C ASP A 87 -6.22 -23.52 2.88
N VAL A 88 -6.60 -22.83 1.80
CA VAL A 88 -7.97 -22.86 1.27
C VAL A 88 -8.22 -24.05 0.33
N GLU A 89 -7.18 -24.68 -0.22
CA GLU A 89 -7.34 -25.84 -1.12
C GLU A 89 -7.40 -27.19 -0.38
N GLU A 90 -7.04 -27.28 0.91
CA GLU A 90 -7.06 -28.55 1.67
C GLU A 90 -8.40 -28.84 2.40
N GLU A 91 -9.34 -27.90 2.53
CA GLU A 91 -10.61 -28.14 3.26
C GLU A 91 -11.78 -28.64 2.37
N GLU A 92 -11.60 -28.82 1.05
CA GLU A 92 -12.67 -29.30 0.15
C GLU A 92 -12.49 -30.77 -0.31
N GLU A 93 -11.55 -31.52 0.27
CA GLU A 93 -11.41 -32.98 0.07
C GLU A 93 -11.15 -33.74 1.39
N ASP A 94 -12.11 -33.75 2.34
CA ASP A 94 -12.41 -34.96 3.17
C ASP A 94 -13.86 -34.98 3.70
#